data_AF-X6E1R6-F1
#
_entry.id   AF-X6E1R6-F1
#
_cell.length_a   1.000
_cell.length_b   1.000
_cell.length_c   1.000
_cell.angle_alpha   90.00
_cell.angle_beta   90.00
_cell.angle_gamma   90.00
#
_symmetry.space_group_name_H-M   'P 1'
#
loop_
_entity.id
_entity.type
_entity.pdbx_description
1 polymer ?
#
loop_
_entity_poly.entity_id
_entity_poly.type
_entity_poly.pdbx_seq_one_letter_code
_entity_poly.pdbx_strand_id
1 'polypeptide(L)'
;MLLFACQTALGGAEFLRYQCKYGHTRIQPKQGVVALVLDAAKEFGVAAAVKIEPDGRQMAALRVASDDGGFLVMATTPTAKGDRLHPGDTVIWVPLEHTPSAVPPGTDPRFGWVGFIVAKVKPEVDLAKRDFDVTCFYDR
;
A
#
# COMPACT_ATOMS: atom_id res chain seq x y z
N MET A 1 8.24 -8.72 -38.35
CA MET A 1 8.97 -8.96 -37.09
C MET A 1 8.97 -7.66 -36.31
N LEU A 2 7.93 -7.44 -35.51
CA LEU A 2 7.80 -6.26 -34.65
C LEU A 2 8.19 -6.71 -33.24
N LEU A 3 9.37 -6.28 -32.82
CA LEU A 3 9.81 -6.34 -31.43
C LEU A 3 8.85 -5.48 -30.60
N PHE A 4 7.91 -6.12 -29.91
CA PHE A 4 7.25 -5.48 -28.79
C PHE A 4 8.31 -5.26 -27.72
N ALA A 5 8.78 -4.02 -27.61
CA ALA A 5 9.47 -3.57 -26.42
C ALA A 5 8.48 -3.73 -25.25
N CYS A 6 8.70 -4.75 -24.43
CA CYS A 6 8.03 -4.91 -23.15
C CYS A 6 8.45 -3.71 -22.29
N GLN A 7 7.67 -2.63 -22.37
CA GLN A 7 7.82 -1.48 -21.50
C GLN A 7 7.51 -1.94 -20.07
N THR A 8 8.57 -2.20 -19.30
CA THR A 8 8.51 -2.41 -17.85
C THR A 8 8.05 -1.12 -17.17
N ALA A 9 6.74 -0.90 -17.09
CA ALA A 9 6.15 0.19 -16.34
C ALA A 9 4.77 -0.23 -15.77
N LEU A 10 4.64 -0.09 -14.44
CA LEU A 10 3.39 0.19 -13.69
C LEU A 10 2.50 -1.00 -13.24
N GLY A 11 3.07 -1.98 -12.50
CA GLY A 11 2.27 -3.10 -11.95
C GLY A 11 1.44 -2.79 -10.69
N GLY A 12 1.86 -1.84 -9.85
CA GLY A 12 1.25 -1.66 -8.52
C GLY A 12 -0.21 -1.23 -8.53
N ALA A 13 -0.58 -0.29 -9.40
CA ALA A 13 -1.97 0.18 -9.50
C ALA A 13 -2.92 -0.89 -10.07
N GLU A 14 -2.47 -1.67 -11.05
CA GLU A 14 -3.25 -2.78 -11.59
C GLU A 14 -3.34 -3.95 -10.60
N PHE A 15 -2.27 -4.21 -9.85
CA PHE A 15 -2.31 -5.18 -8.76
C PHE A 15 -3.28 -4.75 -7.66
N LEU A 16 -3.30 -3.47 -7.29
CA LEU A 16 -4.30 -2.94 -6.36
C LEU A 16 -5.72 -3.17 -6.89
N ARG A 17 -6.00 -2.86 -8.16
CA ARG A 17 -7.33 -3.11 -8.78
C ARG A 17 -7.72 -4.59 -8.74
N TYR A 18 -6.77 -5.48 -9.02
CA TYR A 18 -6.98 -6.92 -8.88
C TYR A 18 -7.35 -7.29 -7.45
N GLN A 19 -6.64 -6.74 -6.45
CA GLN A 19 -6.90 -6.99 -5.04
C GLN A 19 -8.23 -6.39 -4.56
N CYS A 20 -8.66 -5.25 -5.09
CA CYS A 20 -10.00 -4.72 -4.82
C CYS A 20 -11.11 -5.66 -5.32
N LYS A 21 -10.85 -6.42 -6.39
CA LYS A 21 -11.85 -7.31 -7.00
C LYS A 21 -11.84 -8.73 -6.42
N TYR A 22 -10.66 -9.25 -6.07
CA TYR A 22 -10.49 -10.66 -5.72
C TYR A 22 -9.72 -10.88 -4.41
N GLY A 23 -9.13 -9.82 -3.85
CA GLY A 23 -8.28 -9.89 -2.67
C GLY A 23 -9.06 -9.85 -1.36
N HIS A 24 -8.31 -9.71 -0.26
CA HIS A 24 -8.89 -9.48 1.05
C HIS A 24 -9.10 -7.98 1.27
N THR A 25 -10.36 -7.55 1.27
CA THR A 25 -10.78 -6.14 1.36
C THR A 25 -11.49 -5.80 2.67
N ARG A 26 -11.81 -6.82 3.49
CA ARG A 26 -12.46 -6.62 4.79
C ARG A 26 -11.47 -6.08 5.81
N ILE A 27 -11.74 -4.88 6.31
CA ILE A 27 -10.89 -4.23 7.33
C ILE A 27 -11.21 -4.80 8.71
N GLN A 28 -10.25 -5.51 9.29
CA GLN A 28 -10.31 -6.03 10.65
C GLN A 28 -8.95 -5.81 11.32
N PRO A 29 -8.91 -5.43 12.62
CA PRO A 29 -7.66 -5.26 13.34
C PRO A 29 -6.73 -6.46 13.16
N LYS A 30 -5.45 -6.19 12.93
CA LYS A 30 -4.37 -7.18 12.77
C LYS A 30 -4.46 -8.06 11.51
N GLN A 31 -5.38 -7.78 10.59
CA GLN A 31 -5.45 -8.47 9.30
C GLN A 31 -4.78 -7.62 8.21
N GLY A 32 -3.75 -8.16 7.56
CA GLY A 32 -3.06 -7.46 6.47
C GLY A 32 -3.94 -7.26 5.24
N VAL A 33 -3.90 -6.05 4.67
CA VAL A 33 -4.62 -5.65 3.46
C VAL A 33 -3.62 -5.01 2.50
N VAL A 34 -3.75 -5.33 1.21
CA VAL A 34 -2.89 -4.74 0.18
C VAL A 34 -3.19 -3.26 0.03
N ALA A 35 -2.14 -2.45 -0.10
CA ALA A 35 -2.26 -1.04 -0.38
C ALA A 35 -1.20 -0.57 -1.38
N LEU A 36 -1.44 0.57 -2.02
CA LEU A 36 -0.53 1.24 -2.92
C LEU A 36 -0.02 2.52 -2.25
N VAL A 37 1.30 2.71 -2.25
CA VAL A 37 1.92 3.98 -1.84
C VAL A 37 1.61 5.03 -2.90
N LEU A 38 0.97 6.12 -2.48
CA LEU A 38 0.58 7.22 -3.35
C LEU A 38 1.68 8.26 -3.46
N ASP A 39 1.67 9.00 -4.57
CA ASP A 39 2.49 10.20 -4.71
C ASP A 39 1.80 11.36 -3.98
N ALA A 40 2.03 11.46 -2.67
CA ALA A 40 1.38 12.50 -1.87
C ALA A 40 1.78 13.92 -2.33
N ALA A 41 2.97 14.10 -2.91
CA ALA A 41 3.40 15.40 -3.42
C ALA A 41 2.54 15.83 -4.61
N LYS A 42 2.24 14.89 -5.51
CA LYS A 42 1.35 15.14 -6.66
C LYS A 42 -0.12 15.23 -6.27
N GLU A 43 -0.59 14.39 -5.35
CA GLU A 43 -2.02 14.32 -4.98
C GLU A 43 -2.46 15.40 -3.99
N PHE A 44 -1.57 15.82 -3.09
CA PHE A 44 -1.91 16.74 -1.98
C PHE A 44 -1.01 17.98 -1.93
N GLY A 45 -0.07 18.14 -2.88
CA GLY A 45 0.78 19.33 -2.97
C GLY A 45 1.83 19.44 -1.85
N VAL A 46 2.17 18.33 -1.19
CA VAL A 46 3.17 18.32 -0.10
C VAL A 46 4.60 18.17 -0.63
N ALA A 47 5.59 18.57 0.16
CA ALA A 47 6.99 18.63 -0.27
C ALA A 47 7.63 17.26 -0.59
N ALA A 48 7.13 16.17 0.00
CA ALA A 48 7.66 14.82 -0.21
C ALA A 48 6.53 13.80 -0.23
N ALA A 49 6.61 12.84 -1.16
CA ALA A 49 5.61 11.78 -1.29
C ALA A 49 5.60 10.78 -0.13
N VAL A 50 6.78 10.57 0.48
CA VAL A 50 6.97 9.78 1.70
C VAL A 50 7.77 10.65 2.67
N LYS A 51 7.24 10.84 3.88
CA LYS A 51 7.93 11.58 4.94
C LYS A 51 8.79 10.63 5.76
N ILE A 52 10.05 11.01 5.98
CA ILE A 52 10.93 10.31 6.93
C ILE A 52 10.82 11.03 8.27
N GLU A 53 10.41 10.31 9.31
CA GLU A 53 10.35 10.83 10.67
C GLU A 53 11.76 10.90 11.29
N PRO A 54 11.97 11.71 12.36
CA PRO A 54 13.28 11.84 13.00
C PRO A 54 13.88 10.53 13.52
N ASP A 55 13.03 9.57 13.89
CA ASP A 55 13.44 8.22 14.33
C ASP A 55 13.73 7.25 13.17
N GLY A 56 13.62 7.72 11.92
CA GLY A 56 13.89 6.99 10.69
C GLY A 56 12.69 6.22 10.13
N ARG A 57 11.55 6.16 10.83
CA ARG A 57 10.32 5.58 10.29
C ARG A 57 9.82 6.36 9.07
N GLN A 58 9.05 5.69 8.22
CA GLN A 58 8.53 6.27 6.98
C GLN A 58 7.01 6.41 7.12
N MET A 59 6.47 7.60 6.84
CA MET A 59 5.05 7.86 6.76
C MET A 59 4.65 8.08 5.30
N ALA A 60 3.59 7.41 4.87
CA ALA A 60 3.09 7.51 3.50
C ALA A 60 1.56 7.60 3.47
N ALA A 61 1.05 8.26 2.43
CA ALA A 61 -0.34 8.16 2.03
C ALA A 61 -0.53 6.88 1.22
N LEU A 62 -1.55 6.10 1.57
CA LEU A 62 -1.85 4.82 0.93
C LEU A 62 -3.25 4.81 0.34
N ARG A 63 -3.41 4.17 -0.82
CA ARG A 63 -4.71 3.65 -1.26
C ARG A 63 -4.82 2.18 -0.88
N VAL A 64 -5.66 1.87 0.08
CA VAL A 64 -5.90 0.52 0.60
C VAL A 64 -6.96 -0.16 -0.26
N ALA A 65 -6.75 -1.44 -0.59
CA ALA A 65 -7.70 -2.22 -1.37
C ALA A 65 -9.06 -2.32 -0.67
N SER A 66 -10.13 -2.07 -1.43
CA SER A 66 -11.51 -2.18 -0.96
C SER A 66 -12.44 -2.43 -2.14
N ASP A 67 -13.61 -3.02 -1.89
CA ASP A 67 -14.55 -3.45 -2.93
C ASP A 67 -15.03 -2.30 -3.83
N ASP A 68 -14.96 -1.06 -3.34
CA ASP A 68 -15.34 0.17 -4.06
C ASP A 68 -14.16 0.85 -4.79
N GLY A 69 -13.05 0.15 -4.95
CA GLY A 69 -11.85 0.67 -5.64
C GLY A 69 -10.77 1.21 -4.71
N GLY A 70 -11.01 1.18 -3.40
CA GLY A 70 -10.04 1.49 -2.37
C GLY A 70 -10.23 2.87 -1.74
N PHE A 71 -9.61 3.05 -0.57
CA PHE A 71 -9.74 4.26 0.23
C PHE A 71 -8.38 4.77 0.73
N LEU A 72 -8.34 6.04 1.10
CA LEU A 72 -7.13 6.71 1.56
C LEU A 72 -6.91 6.47 3.05
N VAL A 73 -5.66 6.19 3.43
CA VAL A 73 -5.19 6.27 4.83
C VAL A 73 -3.80 6.88 4.90
N MET A 74 -3.45 7.43 6.06
CA MET A 74 -2.07 7.71 6.42
C MET A 74 -1.53 6.58 7.28
N ALA A 75 -0.36 6.06 6.96
CA ALA A 75 0.25 4.95 7.69
C ALA A 75 1.76 5.13 7.84
N THR A 76 2.32 4.49 8.87
CA THR A 76 3.76 4.55 9.17
C THR A 76 4.39 3.15 9.14
N THR A 77 5.69 3.06 8.85
CA THR A 77 6.43 1.81 9.13
C THR A 77 6.62 1.64 10.63
N PRO A 78 6.61 0.41 11.17
CA PRO A 78 6.76 0.19 12.62
C PRO A 78 8.17 0.48 13.13
N THR A 79 9.18 0.43 12.25
CA THR A 79 10.58 0.73 12.57
C THR A 79 11.26 1.48 11.42
N ALA A 80 12.48 1.95 11.64
CA ALA A 80 13.33 2.57 10.62
C ALA A 80 14.06 1.55 9.71
N LYS A 81 13.88 0.24 9.96
CA LYS A 81 14.50 -0.82 9.18
C LYS A 81 13.69 -1.13 7.91
N GLY A 82 14.35 -1.71 6.92
CA GLY A 82 13.75 -2.15 5.66
C GLY A 82 13.96 -1.16 4.52
N ASP A 83 13.34 -1.46 3.38
CA ASP A 83 13.52 -0.71 2.14
C ASP A 83 12.83 0.66 2.17
N ARG A 84 13.37 1.61 1.41
CA ARG A 84 12.73 2.91 1.21
C ARG A 84 11.44 2.76 0.40
N LEU A 85 10.38 3.41 0.89
CA LEU A 85 9.10 3.48 0.21
C LEU A 85 9.15 4.55 -0.89
N HIS A 86 8.58 4.23 -2.04
CA HIS A 86 8.43 5.11 -3.18
C HIS A 86 7.00 5.05 -3.70
N PRO A 87 6.48 6.13 -4.31
CA PRO A 87 5.20 6.10 -4.98
C PRO A 87 5.11 4.97 -6.01
N GLY A 88 3.97 4.28 -6.02
CA GLY A 88 3.75 3.10 -6.86
C GLY A 88 4.16 1.77 -6.23
N ASP A 89 4.87 1.79 -5.10
CA ASP A 89 5.14 0.59 -4.33
C ASP A 89 3.84 -0.04 -3.83
N THR A 90 3.74 -1.37 -3.96
CA THR A 90 2.68 -2.13 -3.31
C THR A 90 3.16 -2.55 -1.92
N VAL A 91 2.30 -2.46 -0.92
CA VAL A 91 2.62 -2.77 0.47
C VAL A 91 1.50 -3.58 1.13
N ILE A 92 1.81 -4.20 2.27
CA ILE A 92 0.81 -4.72 3.20
C ILE A 92 0.62 -3.71 4.31
N TRP A 93 -0.61 -3.24 4.46
CA TRP A 93 -1.05 -2.40 5.56
C TRP A 93 -1.83 -3.23 6.58
N VAL A 94 -1.50 -3.08 7.86
CA VAL A 94 -2.19 -3.77 8.96
C VAL A 94 -2.93 -2.72 9.81
N PRO A 95 -4.27 -2.68 9.78
CA PRO A 95 -5.06 -1.84 10.66
C PRO A 95 -4.92 -2.30 12.12
N LEU A 96 -4.95 -1.35 13.04
CA LEU A 96 -4.87 -1.62 14.47
C LEU A 96 -6.11 -1.13 15.20
N GLU A 97 -6.43 0.15 15.02
CA GLU A 97 -7.51 0.81 15.74
C GLU A 97 -8.21 1.79 14.80
N HIS A 98 -9.53 1.94 14.97
CA HIS A 98 -10.33 2.93 14.27
C HIS A 98 -10.68 4.05 15.24
N THR A 99 -10.35 5.28 14.87
CA THR A 99 -10.63 6.46 15.68
C THR A 99 -11.60 7.37 14.90
N PRO A 100 -12.92 7.14 14.99
CA PRO A 100 -13.91 7.92 14.23
C PRO A 100 -13.84 9.43 14.49
N SER A 101 -13.48 9.82 15.72
CA SER A 101 -13.36 11.22 16.12
C SER A 101 -12.23 11.97 15.44
N ALA A 102 -11.29 11.27 14.81
CA ALA A 102 -10.19 11.86 14.05
C ALA A 102 -10.56 12.11 12.57
N VAL A 103 -11.76 11.73 12.13
CA VAL A 103 -12.20 11.90 10.73
C VAL A 103 -12.86 13.27 10.54
N PRO A 104 -12.35 14.12 9.62
CA PRO A 104 -13.01 15.38 9.29
C PRO A 104 -14.42 15.16 8.73
N PRO A 105 -15.38 16.07 9.01
CA PRO A 105 -16.72 16.00 8.42
C PRO A 105 -16.67 15.96 6.88
N GLY A 106 -17.44 15.06 6.26
CA GLY A 106 -17.47 14.90 4.81
C GLY A 106 -16.34 14.06 4.22
N THR A 107 -15.41 13.56 5.04
CA THR A 107 -14.39 12.59 4.63
C THR A 107 -14.91 11.16 4.80
N ASP A 108 -14.37 10.23 4.00
CA ASP A 108 -14.60 8.81 4.15
C ASP A 108 -14.32 8.33 5.60
N PRO A 109 -15.29 7.71 6.29
CA PRO A 109 -15.09 7.21 7.66
C PRO A 109 -13.92 6.25 7.82
N ARG A 110 -13.54 5.53 6.76
CA ARG A 110 -12.42 4.59 6.76
C ARG A 110 -11.06 5.30 6.89
N PHE A 111 -11.00 6.60 6.64
CA PHE A 111 -9.80 7.42 6.87
C PHE A 111 -9.37 7.42 8.34
N GLY A 112 -10.29 7.15 9.28
CA GLY A 112 -9.99 7.10 10.72
C GLY A 112 -9.23 5.85 11.18
N TRP A 113 -8.92 4.91 10.27
CA TRP A 113 -8.14 3.73 10.62
C TRP A 113 -6.66 4.09 10.77
N VAL A 114 -6.11 3.75 11.93
CA VAL A 114 -4.68 3.78 12.21
C VAL A 114 -4.11 2.40 11.95
N GLY A 115 -2.96 2.34 11.27
CA GLY A 115 -2.29 1.08 11.00
C GLY A 115 -0.84 1.25 10.54
N PHE A 116 -0.15 0.11 10.40
CA PHE A 116 1.26 0.07 10.02
C PHE A 116 1.47 -0.50 8.61
N ILE A 117 2.50 0.01 7.94
CA ILE A 117 3.07 -0.57 6.73
C ILE A 117 4.06 -1.64 7.18
N VAL A 118 3.70 -2.92 7.03
CA VAL A 118 4.50 -4.03 7.59
C VAL A 118 5.37 -4.74 6.57
N ALA A 119 5.04 -4.62 5.28
CA ALA A 119 5.79 -5.27 4.21
C ALA A 119 5.68 -4.49 2.89
N LYS A 120 6.71 -4.59 2.05
CA LYS A 120 6.68 -4.19 0.63
C LYS A 120 6.49 -5.44 -0.23
N VAL A 121 5.56 -5.37 -1.17
CA VAL A 121 5.20 -6.48 -2.07
C VAL A 121 5.65 -6.13 -3.47
N LYS A 122 6.28 -7.09 -4.14
CA LYS A 122 6.63 -7.00 -5.55
C LYS A 122 5.70 -7.95 -6.33
N PRO A 123 4.57 -7.46 -6.89
CA PRO A 123 3.65 -8.30 -7.62
C PRO A 123 4.22 -8.60 -9.01
N GLU A 124 5.13 -9.56 -9.09
CA GLU A 124 5.64 -10.10 -10.34
C GLU A 124 4.94 -11.42 -10.64
N VAL A 125 4.38 -11.53 -11.84
CA VAL A 125 3.92 -12.80 -12.40
C VAL A 125 4.98 -13.22 -13.40
N ASP A 126 5.82 -14.16 -13.01
CA ASP A 126 6.81 -14.76 -13.90
C ASP A 126 6.09 -15.78 -14.80
N LEU A 127 5.81 -15.43 -16.05
CA LEU A 127 5.13 -16.35 -16.99
C LEU A 127 5.97 -17.60 -17.35
N ALA A 128 7.27 -17.60 -17.04
CA ALA A 128 8.12 -18.79 -17.19
C ALA A 128 8.01 -19.74 -15.98
N LYS A 129 7.45 -19.27 -14.86
CA LYS A 129 7.16 -20.08 -13.67
C LYS A 129 5.66 -20.22 -13.51
N ARG A 130 5.16 -21.46 -13.56
CA ARG A 130 3.73 -21.72 -13.38
C ARG A 130 3.23 -21.55 -11.94
N ASP A 131 4.16 -21.35 -11.00
CA ASP A 131 3.90 -21.30 -9.57
C ASP A 131 4.14 -19.88 -9.01
N PHE A 132 3.33 -19.47 -8.03
CA PHE A 132 3.50 -18.21 -7.30
C PHE A 132 4.61 -18.34 -6.24
N ASP A 133 5.69 -17.57 -6.38
CA ASP A 133 6.76 -17.49 -5.38
C ASP A 133 6.42 -16.46 -4.29
N VAL A 134 6.30 -16.89 -3.03
CA VAL A 134 6.21 -15.98 -1.88
C VAL A 134 7.62 -15.64 -1.40
N THR A 135 8.07 -14.41 -1.63
CA THR A 135 9.48 -14.01 -1.45
C THR A 135 9.86 -13.59 -0.03
N CYS A 136 8.89 -13.34 0.86
CA CYS A 136 9.17 -12.98 2.24
C CYS A 136 7.98 -13.28 3.16
N PHE A 137 8.27 -13.88 4.32
CA PHE A 137 7.35 -14.02 5.43
C PHE A 137 7.97 -13.29 6.63
N TYR A 138 7.20 -12.40 7.26
CA TYR A 138 7.67 -11.51 8.33
C TYR A 138 7.20 -11.96 9.73
N ASP A 139 6.72 -13.20 9.87
CA ASP A 139 6.07 -13.74 11.08
C ASP A 139 6.83 -14.89 11.78
N ARG A 140 8.17 -14.90 11.69
CA ARG A 140 9.01 -15.75 12.57
C ARG A 140 9.80 -14.91 13.57
#